data_AF-A0A9X2FES1-F1
#
_entry.id   AF-A0A9X2FES1-F1
#
_cell.length_a   1.000
_cell.length_b   1.000
_cell.length_c   1.000
_cell.angle_alpha   90.00
_cell.angle_beta   90.00
_cell.angle_gamma   90.00
#
_symmetry.space_group_name_H-M   'P 1'
#
loop_
_entity.id
_entity.type
_entity.pdbx_description
1 polymer ?
#
loop_
_entity_poly.entity_id
_entity_poly.type
_entity_poly.pdbx_seq_one_letter_code
_entity_poly.pdbx_strand_id
1 'polypeptide(L)'
;MNCLQFQERLQALLDNRQDIADDQAIRQHMAACPDCEALATAYTAVTRVPLRIVAGQPLAGLADRVTAELNQSVAHTAPAAHSRYVRWAQWAVAVAACLLLTVGLIRQNDQASPALSQPGAEQVTGEMPSTPIGMPAANMPGSEMFYRTGQGLASFSLGGMQSQGSQTAEAEASSDSQLFRRALDTLRILWPGEGDGSPSTQGETGYLPPPTYAMVS
;
A
#
# COMPACT_ATOMS: atom_id res chain seq x y z
N MET A 1 18.73 0.52 1.38
CA MET A 1 17.67 -0.36 1.92
C MET A 1 18.28 -1.25 2.99
N ASN A 2 17.61 -1.40 4.13
CA ASN A 2 18.01 -2.38 5.17
C ASN A 2 17.37 -3.75 4.90
N CYS A 3 17.79 -4.80 5.62
CA CYS A 3 17.33 -6.16 5.38
C CYS A 3 15.82 -6.34 5.61
N LEU A 4 15.24 -5.62 6.57
CA LEU A 4 13.81 -5.69 6.87
C LEU A 4 12.97 -5.10 5.72
N GLN A 5 13.35 -3.91 5.24
CA GLN A 5 12.74 -3.28 4.07
C GLN A 5 12.89 -4.13 2.80
N PHE A 6 14.03 -4.83 2.65
CA PHE A 6 14.24 -5.78 1.56
C PHE A 6 13.20 -6.90 1.62
N GLN A 7 13.01 -7.51 2.80
CA GLN A 7 12.06 -8.62 2.97
C GLN A 7 10.62 -8.18 2.70
N GLU A 8 10.18 -7.05 3.25
CA GLU A 8 8.84 -6.50 3.00
C GLU A 8 8.61 -6.22 1.51
N ARG A 9 9.60 -5.61 0.85
CA ARG A 9 9.51 -5.30 -0.59
C ARG A 9 9.53 -6.57 -1.45
N LEU A 10 10.34 -7.56 -1.09
CA LEU A 10 10.40 -8.86 -1.75
C LEU A 10 9.04 -9.58 -1.65
N GLN A 11 8.43 -9.60 -0.46
CA GLN A 11 7.10 -10.19 -0.26
C GLN A 11 6.05 -9.50 -1.14
N ALA A 12 6.04 -8.16 -1.16
CA ALA A 12 5.13 -7.41 -2.01
C ALA A 12 5.30 -7.72 -3.51
N LEU A 13 6.53 -7.90 -4.00
CA LEU A 13 6.77 -8.32 -5.40
C LEU A 13 6.22 -9.72 -5.67
N LEU A 14 6.46 -10.67 -4.77
CA LEU A 14 6.00 -12.06 -4.91
C LEU A 14 4.47 -12.16 -4.86
N ASP A 15 3.82 -11.44 -3.95
CA ASP A 15 2.36 -11.40 -3.81
C ASP A 15 1.68 -10.84 -5.08
N ASN A 16 2.29 -9.81 -5.67
CA ASN A 16 1.83 -9.21 -6.92
C ASN A 16 2.30 -9.97 -8.18
N ARG A 17 3.01 -11.09 -8.01
CA ARG A 17 3.60 -11.89 -9.10
C ARG A 17 4.49 -11.06 -10.05
N GLN A 18 5.17 -10.06 -9.50
CA GLN A 18 6.11 -9.21 -10.25
C GLN A 18 7.49 -9.91 -10.29
N ASP A 19 8.21 -9.70 -11.39
CA ASP A 19 9.57 -10.22 -11.49
C ASP A 19 10.51 -9.41 -10.59
N ILE A 20 11.25 -10.11 -9.73
CA ILE A 20 12.26 -9.54 -8.85
C ILE A 20 13.38 -8.87 -9.65
N ALA A 21 13.64 -9.36 -10.88
CA ALA A 21 14.65 -8.79 -11.76
C ALA A 21 14.35 -7.34 -12.17
N ASP A 22 13.08 -6.93 -12.17
CA ASP A 22 12.66 -5.57 -12.57
C ASP A 22 12.90 -4.54 -11.46
N ASP A 23 13.06 -4.96 -10.20
CA ASP A 23 13.27 -4.06 -9.08
C ASP A 23 14.77 -3.77 -8.84
N GLN A 24 15.19 -2.55 -9.21
CA GLN A 24 16.58 -2.12 -9.07
C GLN A 24 17.06 -2.09 -7.60
N ALA A 25 16.21 -1.69 -6.65
CA ALA A 25 16.61 -1.55 -5.26
C ALA A 25 16.88 -2.91 -4.61
N ILE A 26 16.04 -3.90 -4.91
CA ILE A 26 16.21 -5.30 -4.53
C ILE A 26 17.52 -5.86 -5.10
N ARG A 27 17.78 -5.68 -6.40
CA ARG A 27 19.03 -6.14 -7.04
C ARG A 27 20.28 -5.53 -6.42
N GLN A 28 20.27 -4.23 -6.17
CA GLN A 28 21.39 -3.55 -5.53
C GLN A 28 21.65 -4.07 -4.12
N HIS A 29 20.59 -4.40 -3.37
CA HIS A 29 20.74 -4.94 -2.02
C HIS A 29 21.26 -6.39 -2.02
N MET A 30 20.76 -7.26 -2.90
CA MET A 30 21.26 -8.65 -3.02
C MET A 30 22.74 -8.67 -3.38
N ALA A 31 23.19 -7.78 -4.27
CA ALA A 31 24.60 -7.66 -4.63
C ALA A 31 25.51 -7.26 -3.45
N ALA A 32 24.94 -6.60 -2.43
CA ALA A 32 25.68 -6.16 -1.24
C ALA A 32 25.48 -7.08 -0.02
N CYS A 33 24.49 -7.98 -0.04
CA CYS A 33 24.06 -8.76 1.11
C CYS A 33 23.78 -10.23 0.72
N PRO A 34 24.74 -11.15 0.95
CA PRO A 34 24.60 -12.55 0.53
C PRO A 34 23.47 -13.31 1.25
N ASP A 35 23.16 -12.96 2.49
CA ASP A 35 22.05 -13.58 3.23
C ASP A 35 20.70 -13.27 2.57
N CYS A 36 20.52 -12.03 2.09
CA CYS A 36 19.31 -11.61 1.39
C CYS A 36 19.21 -12.21 -0.02
N GLU A 37 20.33 -12.45 -0.69
CA GLU A 37 20.39 -13.19 -1.96
C GLU A 37 19.95 -14.64 -1.78
N ALA A 38 20.46 -15.32 -0.75
CA ALA A 38 20.06 -16.69 -0.40
C ALA A 38 18.56 -16.77 -0.07
N LEU A 39 18.05 -15.79 0.69
CA LEU A 39 16.63 -15.67 1.01
C LEU A 39 15.77 -15.53 -0.27
N ALA A 40 16.11 -14.59 -1.15
CA ALA A 40 15.38 -14.38 -2.41
C ALA A 40 15.40 -15.62 -3.32
N THR A 41 16.53 -16.32 -3.36
CA THR A 41 16.66 -17.59 -4.09
C THR A 41 15.72 -18.66 -3.51
N ALA A 42 15.62 -18.77 -2.18
CA ALA A 42 14.71 -19.71 -1.54
C ALA A 42 13.24 -19.38 -1.85
N TYR A 43 12.83 -18.11 -1.75
CA TYR A 43 11.47 -17.69 -2.06
C TYR A 43 11.11 -17.92 -3.53
N THR A 44 12.00 -17.59 -4.47
CA THR A 44 11.77 -17.83 -5.90
C THR A 44 11.71 -19.31 -6.25
N ALA A 45 12.46 -20.16 -5.56
CA ALA A 45 12.35 -21.60 -5.73
C ALA A 45 10.95 -22.09 -5.34
N VAL A 46 10.41 -21.61 -4.22
CA VAL A 46 9.05 -21.96 -3.76
C VAL A 46 7.97 -21.50 -4.75
N THR A 47 8.06 -20.27 -5.28
CA THR A 47 7.06 -19.76 -6.22
C THR A 47 7.11 -20.43 -7.59
N ARG A 48 8.27 -21.00 -7.97
CA ARG A 48 8.43 -21.76 -9.21
C ARG A 48 7.97 -23.20 -9.11
N VAL A 49 7.78 -23.75 -7.91
CA VAL A 49 7.16 -25.08 -7.78
C VAL A 49 5.77 -24.97 -8.39
N PRO A 50 5.49 -25.66 -9.52
CA PRO A 50 4.14 -25.68 -10.03
C PRO A 50 3.32 -26.33 -8.94
N LEU A 51 2.51 -25.54 -8.24
CA LEU A 51 1.44 -26.07 -7.41
C LEU A 51 0.62 -26.88 -8.39
N ARG A 52 0.81 -28.20 -8.35
CA ARG A 52 0.03 -29.14 -9.12
C ARG A 52 -1.37 -28.92 -8.59
N ILE A 53 -2.14 -28.10 -9.30
CA ILE A 53 -3.55 -27.88 -9.01
C ILE A 53 -4.12 -29.27 -9.15
N VAL A 54 -4.32 -29.94 -8.01
CA VAL A 54 -5.09 -31.17 -7.97
C VAL A 54 -6.43 -30.75 -8.53
N ALA A 55 -6.71 -31.14 -9.76
CA ALA A 55 -7.90 -30.78 -10.50
C ALA A 55 -9.13 -31.51 -9.93
N GLY A 56 -9.26 -31.52 -8.60
CA GLY A 56 -10.46 -31.92 -7.91
C GLY A 56 -11.48 -30.81 -8.06
N GLN A 57 -12.73 -31.18 -8.32
CA GLN A 57 -13.85 -30.26 -8.11
C GLN A 57 -13.78 -29.76 -6.65
N PRO A 58 -13.83 -28.44 -6.41
CA PRO A 58 -13.95 -27.95 -5.04
C PRO A 58 -15.21 -28.56 -4.42
N LEU A 59 -15.15 -28.90 -3.13
CA LEU A 59 -16.32 -29.42 -2.41
C LEU A 59 -17.52 -28.51 -2.67
N ALA A 60 -18.66 -29.10 -3.03
CA ALA A 60 -19.89 -28.35 -3.26
C ALA A 60 -20.22 -27.46 -2.05
N GLY A 61 -20.48 -26.17 -2.31
CA GLY A 61 -20.76 -25.17 -1.27
C GLY A 61 -19.55 -24.74 -0.44
N LEU A 62 -18.31 -25.04 -0.84
CA LEU A 62 -17.12 -24.52 -0.16
C LEU A 62 -17.02 -23.00 -0.34
N ALA A 63 -17.26 -22.50 -1.54
CA ALA A 63 -17.24 -21.06 -1.82
C ALA A 63 -18.26 -20.28 -0.95
N ASP A 64 -19.47 -20.82 -0.79
CA ASP A 64 -20.51 -20.22 0.04
C ASP A 64 -20.13 -20.22 1.53
N ARG A 65 -19.51 -21.31 2.01
CA ARG A 65 -19.02 -21.39 3.39
C ARG A 65 -17.86 -20.42 3.66
N VAL A 66 -16.88 -20.35 2.76
CA VAL A 66 -15.75 -19.44 2.88
C VAL A 66 -16.22 -17.98 2.86
N THR A 67 -17.14 -17.63 1.96
CA THR A 67 -17.69 -16.27 1.90
C THR A 67 -18.54 -15.93 3.12
N ALA A 68 -19.35 -16.86 3.63
CA ALA A 68 -20.11 -16.67 4.87
C ALA A 68 -19.18 -16.42 6.06
N GLU A 69 -18.12 -17.22 6.20
CA GLU A 69 -17.14 -17.09 7.29
C GLU A 69 -16.33 -15.79 7.18
N LEU A 70 -15.91 -15.40 5.98
CA LEU A 70 -15.24 -14.13 5.73
C LEU A 70 -16.12 -12.95 6.11
N ASN A 71 -17.40 -12.97 5.72
CA ASN A 71 -18.35 -11.92 6.07
C ASN A 71 -18.57 -11.82 7.58
N GLN A 72 -18.63 -12.95 8.29
CA GLN A 72 -18.70 -12.97 9.75
C GLN A 72 -17.42 -12.42 10.40
N SER A 73 -16.25 -12.82 9.89
CA SER A 73 -14.94 -12.38 10.39
C SER A 73 -14.74 -10.88 10.19
N VAL A 74 -15.11 -10.33 9.03
CA VAL A 74 -15.07 -8.88 8.75
C VAL A 74 -16.07 -8.13 9.63
N ALA A 75 -17.26 -8.69 9.86
CA ALA A 75 -18.24 -8.10 10.77
C ALA A 75 -17.73 -8.05 12.23
N HIS A 76 -16.85 -8.96 12.63
CA HIS A 76 -16.26 -9.01 13.97
C HIS A 76 -14.97 -8.19 14.11
N THR A 77 -14.22 -8.00 13.02
CA THR A 77 -12.94 -7.27 13.03
C THR A 77 -13.05 -5.82 12.58
N ALA A 78 -14.21 -5.37 12.07
CA ALA A 78 -14.44 -3.97 11.73
C ALA A 78 -14.12 -3.06 12.94
N PRO A 79 -13.00 -2.32 12.93
CA PRO A 79 -12.63 -1.50 14.05
C PRO A 79 -13.63 -0.35 14.14
N ALA A 80 -14.25 -0.16 15.31
CA ALA A 80 -15.14 0.97 15.62
C ALA A 80 -14.49 2.36 15.42
N ALA A 81 -13.21 2.41 15.04
CA ALA A 81 -12.42 3.60 14.76
C ALA A 81 -12.92 4.42 13.56
N HIS A 82 -13.60 3.81 12.58
CA HIS A 82 -14.09 4.59 11.42
C HIS A 82 -15.27 5.53 11.77
N SER A 83 -15.92 5.33 12.92
CA SER A 83 -17.06 6.16 13.35
C SER A 83 -16.67 7.59 13.77
N ARG A 84 -15.45 7.80 14.30
CA ARG A 84 -15.05 9.14 14.79
C ARG A 84 -14.75 10.09 13.63
N TYR A 85 -14.10 9.60 12.57
CA TYR A 85 -13.76 10.42 11.41
C TYR A 85 -15.00 10.78 10.59
N VAL A 86 -15.94 9.84 10.43
CA VAL A 86 -17.22 10.09 9.75
C VAL A 86 -18.07 11.10 10.53
N ARG A 87 -18.14 10.99 11.86
CA ARG A 87 -18.84 11.99 12.68
C ARG A 87 -18.19 13.37 12.55
N TRP A 88 -16.86 13.48 12.59
CA TRP A 88 -16.17 14.77 12.39
C TRP A 88 -16.41 15.37 11.00
N ALA A 89 -16.39 14.55 9.96
CA ALA A 89 -16.70 14.98 8.59
C ALA A 89 -18.14 15.49 8.45
N GLN A 90 -19.11 14.85 9.12
CA GLN A 90 -20.51 15.31 9.12
C GLN A 90 -20.67 16.70 9.75
N TRP A 91 -19.97 16.99 10.85
CA TRP A 91 -19.97 18.34 11.44
C TRP A 91 -19.32 19.37 10.53
N ALA A 92 -18.23 19.01 9.83
CA ALA A 92 -17.57 19.92 8.89
C ALA A 92 -18.49 20.32 7.72
N VAL A 93 -19.28 19.39 7.18
CA VAL A 93 -20.25 19.69 6.11
C VAL A 93 -21.37 20.60 6.60
N ALA A 94 -21.89 20.36 7.82
CA ALA A 94 -22.91 21.22 8.40
C ALA A 94 -22.42 22.67 8.59
N VAL A 95 -21.19 22.84 9.08
CA VAL A 95 -20.57 24.16 9.25
C VAL A 95 -20.37 24.86 7.90
N ALA A 96 -19.91 24.12 6.87
CA ALA A 96 -19.76 24.67 5.52
C ALA A 96 -21.10 25.14 4.93
N ALA A 97 -22.18 24.37 5.13
CA ALA A 97 -23.52 24.76 4.67
C ALA A 97 -24.04 26.01 5.39
N CYS A 98 -23.84 26.13 6.71
CA CYS A 98 -24.19 27.34 7.46
C CYS A 98 -23.41 28.57 6.98
N LEU A 99 -22.10 28.43 6.72
CA LEU A 99 -21.29 29.53 6.19
C LEU A 99 -21.79 30.00 4.82
N LEU A 100 -22.09 29.08 3.91
CA LEU A 100 -22.63 29.42 2.59
C LEU A 100 -23.98 30.15 2.68
N LEU A 101 -24.86 29.75 3.61
CA LEU A 101 -26.12 30.45 3.86
C LEU A 101 -25.90 31.87 4.39
N THR A 102 -24.98 32.07 5.34
CA THR A 102 -24.68 33.41 5.86
C THR A 102 -24.11 34.34 4.80
N VAL A 103 -23.20 33.85 3.95
CA VAL A 103 -22.62 34.64 2.84
C VAL A 103 -23.68 34.96 1.78
N GLY A 104 -24.60 34.03 1.49
CA GLY A 104 -25.71 34.25 0.57
C GLY A 104 -26.66 35.36 1.04
N LEU A 105 -27.00 35.37 2.33
CA LEU A 105 -27.89 36.38 2.92
C LEU A 105 -27.27 37.78 2.93
N ILE A 106 -25.97 37.90 3.19
CA ILE A 106 -25.26 39.19 3.16
C ILE A 106 -25.32 39.79 1.74
N ARG A 107 -25.06 38.99 0.70
CA ARG A 107 -25.11 39.46 -0.69
C ARG A 107 -26.51 39.85 -1.18
N GLN A 108 -27.57 39.28 -0.60
CA GLN A 108 -28.94 39.71 -0.91
C GLN A 108 -29.27 41.06 -0.27
N ASN A 109 -28.73 41.34 0.92
CA ASN A 109 -28.97 42.60 1.61
C ASN A 109 -28.32 43.80 0.88
N ASP A 110 -27.15 43.61 0.28
CA ASP A 110 -26.47 44.65 -0.50
C ASP A 110 -27.23 45.00 -1.81
N GLN A 111 -28.00 44.06 -2.36
CA GLN A 111 -28.82 44.30 -3.57
C GLN A 111 -30.11 45.07 -3.29
N ALA A 112 -30.48 45.26 -2.02
CA ALA A 112 -31.68 45.99 -1.63
C ALA A 112 -31.47 47.52 -1.52
N SER A 113 -30.27 48.03 -1.84
CA SER A 113 -30.04 49.48 -1.95
C SER A 113 -30.06 49.93 -3.42
N PRO A 114 -31.22 50.32 -3.98
CA PRO A 114 -31.23 51.09 -5.21
C PRO A 114 -30.60 52.45 -4.92
N ALA A 115 -29.35 52.61 -5.34
CA ALA A 115 -28.66 53.89 -5.35
C ALA A 115 -29.48 54.88 -6.20
N LEU A 116 -30.05 55.88 -5.55
CA LEU A 116 -30.52 57.10 -6.18
C LEU A 116 -29.31 57.76 -6.86
N SER A 117 -29.26 57.63 -8.18
CA SER A 117 -28.35 58.34 -9.06
C SER A 117 -28.38 59.84 -8.74
N GLN A 118 -27.24 60.38 -8.32
CA GLN A 118 -26.96 61.81 -8.36
C GLN A 118 -25.90 62.05 -9.45
N PRO A 119 -26.16 62.90 -10.44
CA PRO A 119 -25.21 63.18 -11.52
C PRO A 119 -24.32 64.38 -11.16
N GLY A 120 -23.07 64.35 -11.62
CA GLY A 120 -22.32 65.57 -11.91
C GLY A 120 -20.90 65.65 -11.35
N ALA A 121 -20.08 66.38 -12.10
CA ALA A 121 -18.69 66.81 -11.87
C ALA A 121 -17.60 65.76 -12.23
N GLU A 122 -17.02 65.71 -13.42
CA GLU A 122 -16.28 66.75 -14.19
C GLU A 122 -14.80 66.88 -13.73
N GLN A 123 -13.92 66.38 -14.61
CA GLN A 123 -12.50 66.74 -14.82
C GLN A 123 -11.50 66.41 -13.66
N VAL A 124 -10.26 66.00 -13.91
CA VAL A 124 -9.23 66.72 -14.66
C VAL A 124 -8.14 65.75 -15.16
N THR A 125 -7.87 65.84 -16.46
CA THR A 125 -6.67 65.39 -17.17
C THR A 125 -5.46 66.18 -16.66
N GLY A 126 -4.41 65.51 -16.21
CA GLY A 126 -3.17 66.14 -15.75
C GLY A 126 -1.95 65.32 -16.14
N GLU A 127 -1.28 65.79 -17.18
CA GLU A 127 -0.04 65.32 -17.78
C GLU A 127 1.12 65.07 -16.78
N MET A 128 1.97 64.10 -17.16
CA MET A 128 3.30 63.86 -16.61
C MET A 128 4.24 65.05 -16.82
N PRO A 129 5.34 65.12 -16.05
CA PRO A 129 6.61 65.03 -16.76
C PRO A 129 7.65 64.10 -16.13
N SER A 130 8.57 63.73 -17.01
CA SER A 130 9.57 62.67 -16.94
C SER A 130 10.94 63.18 -16.45
N THR A 131 11.78 62.23 -16.02
CA THR A 131 13.28 62.19 -16.04
C THR A 131 14.07 62.63 -14.77
N PRO A 132 15.38 62.29 -14.62
CA PRO A 132 15.88 60.93 -14.33
C PRO A 132 17.09 60.90 -13.34
N ILE A 133 17.66 59.69 -13.14
CA ILE A 133 19.06 59.37 -12.71
C ILE A 133 19.46 59.58 -11.23
N GLY A 134 19.89 58.47 -10.61
CA GLY A 134 20.84 58.49 -9.49
C GLY A 134 20.83 57.25 -8.59
N MET A 135 21.35 56.10 -9.07
CA MET A 135 21.80 55.02 -8.17
C MET A 135 23.13 55.45 -7.49
N PRO A 136 23.48 54.82 -6.35
CA PRO A 136 24.41 53.70 -6.52
C PRO A 136 24.06 52.44 -5.73
N ALA A 137 24.47 51.34 -6.35
CA ALA A 137 24.59 49.96 -5.93
C ALA A 137 24.82 49.69 -4.44
N ALA A 138 24.00 48.76 -3.90
CA ALA A 138 24.38 47.91 -2.79
C ALA A 138 23.95 46.46 -3.11
N ASN A 139 24.92 45.73 -3.64
CA ASN A 139 25.19 44.30 -3.57
C ASN A 139 24.24 43.46 -2.69
N MET A 140 23.43 42.58 -3.30
CA MET A 140 22.80 41.44 -2.64
C MET A 140 22.76 40.22 -3.58
N PRO A 141 23.45 39.11 -3.27
CA PRO A 141 23.33 37.85 -3.99
C PRO A 141 22.21 36.99 -3.40
N GLY A 142 21.43 36.29 -4.24
CA GLY A 142 20.60 35.14 -3.80
C GLY A 142 19.08 35.27 -3.97
N SER A 143 18.61 35.92 -5.04
CA SER A 143 17.25 35.91 -5.58
C SER A 143 16.66 34.58 -6.09
N GLU A 144 16.44 33.55 -5.27
CA GLU A 144 15.65 32.39 -5.70
C GLU A 144 14.21 32.81 -6.08
N MET A 145 13.83 32.53 -7.33
CA MET A 145 12.47 32.71 -7.82
C MET A 145 11.55 31.65 -7.19
N PHE A 146 10.82 32.03 -6.16
CA PHE A 146 9.69 31.25 -5.64
C PHE A 146 8.50 31.34 -6.61
N TYR A 147 8.23 30.23 -7.28
CA TYR A 147 6.97 30.01 -7.97
C TYR A 147 5.82 29.98 -6.94
N ARG A 148 4.86 30.88 -7.15
CA ARG A 148 3.59 30.95 -6.43
C ARG A 148 2.58 30.04 -7.13
N THR A 149 2.50 28.78 -6.71
CA THR A 149 1.30 27.95 -6.92
C THR A 149 1.27 26.78 -5.92
N GLY A 150 0.45 26.95 -4.86
CA GLY A 150 -0.26 25.90 -4.12
C GLY A 150 0.51 24.68 -3.60
N GLN A 151 0.92 24.70 -2.32
CA GLN A 151 0.82 23.61 -1.34
C GLN A 151 1.55 24.01 -0.05
N GLY A 152 0.90 24.89 0.73
CA GLY A 152 1.25 25.10 2.13
C GLY A 152 0.40 24.17 3.01
N LEU A 153 0.95 23.80 4.17
CA LEU A 153 0.39 22.97 5.26
C LEU A 153 0.85 21.49 5.29
N ALA A 154 2.13 21.24 5.54
CA ALA A 154 2.58 20.01 6.22
C ALA A 154 3.86 20.18 7.07
N SER A 155 4.19 21.41 7.48
CA SER A 155 5.20 21.66 8.51
C SER A 155 4.52 21.86 9.86
N PHE A 156 3.97 20.77 10.41
CA PHE A 156 3.74 20.68 11.86
C PHE A 156 4.94 19.96 12.48
N SER A 157 5.63 20.70 13.33
CA SER A 157 6.72 20.25 14.19
C SER A 157 6.34 18.98 14.95
N LEU A 158 7.09 17.89 14.71
CA LEU A 158 7.11 16.72 15.58
C LEU A 158 8.45 16.72 16.34
N GLY A 159 8.59 17.68 17.25
CA GLY A 159 9.70 17.78 18.18
C GLY A 159 9.15 17.98 19.59
N GLY A 160 9.19 16.92 20.40
CA GLY A 160 9.01 17.03 21.86
C GLY A 160 7.93 16.15 22.47
N MET A 161 8.23 14.87 22.67
CA MET A 161 7.74 14.02 23.78
C MET A 161 8.75 12.86 23.90
N GLN A 162 9.84 13.03 24.66
CA GLN A 162 10.06 12.41 25.97
C GLN A 162 9.45 10.99 26.08
N SER A 163 10.25 9.92 26.00
CA SER A 163 11.18 9.47 27.06
C SER A 163 10.48 9.34 28.41
N GLN A 164 9.71 8.26 28.60
CA GLN A 164 9.52 7.66 29.91
C GLN A 164 9.17 6.18 29.78
N GLY A 165 10.16 5.33 30.08
CA GLY A 165 10.01 4.09 30.83
C GLY A 165 9.11 2.97 30.27
N SER A 166 9.71 2.07 29.52
CA SER A 166 9.41 0.63 29.59
C SER A 166 10.70 -0.11 29.22
N GLN A 167 11.54 -0.42 30.20
CA GLN A 167 11.60 -1.76 30.79
C GLN A 167 11.38 -2.86 29.74
N THR A 168 12.50 -3.49 29.40
CA THR A 168 12.66 -4.78 28.73
C THR A 168 11.54 -5.76 29.06
N ALA A 169 10.68 -6.05 28.08
CA ALA A 169 9.95 -7.30 27.98
C ALA A 169 10.35 -7.96 26.66
N GLU A 170 11.54 -8.59 26.67
CA GLU A 170 11.90 -9.65 25.73
C GLU A 170 10.98 -10.85 26.00
N ALA A 171 9.71 -10.79 25.57
CA ALA A 171 8.78 -11.91 25.77
C ALA A 171 7.54 -11.92 24.85
N GLU A 172 7.56 -11.31 23.66
CA GLU A 172 6.40 -11.39 22.74
C GLU A 172 6.71 -11.75 21.29
N ALA A 173 7.96 -12.15 20.97
CA ALA A 173 8.29 -12.76 19.67
C ALA A 173 7.89 -14.26 19.57
N SER A 174 7.23 -14.83 20.59
CA SER A 174 6.91 -16.27 20.66
C SER A 174 5.43 -16.61 20.43
N SER A 175 4.51 -15.64 20.35
CA SER A 175 3.08 -15.96 20.23
C SER A 175 2.69 -16.31 18.78
N ASP A 176 3.10 -15.47 17.82
CA ASP A 176 2.73 -15.66 16.41
C ASP A 176 3.42 -16.86 15.77
N SER A 177 4.66 -17.16 16.16
CA SER A 177 5.39 -18.34 15.69
C SER A 177 4.77 -19.65 16.21
N GLN A 178 4.19 -19.64 17.42
CA GLN A 178 3.47 -20.79 17.96
C GLN A 178 2.09 -20.99 17.35
N LEU A 179 1.36 -19.91 17.08
CA LEU A 179 0.08 -19.98 16.36
C LEU A 179 0.27 -20.49 14.92
N PHE A 180 1.31 -20.02 14.23
CA PHE A 180 1.64 -20.49 12.89
C PHE A 180 2.05 -21.97 12.87
N ARG A 181 2.90 -22.42 13.82
CA ARG A 181 3.23 -23.84 13.96
C ARG A 181 2.01 -24.71 14.26
N ARG A 182 1.12 -24.25 15.13
CA ARG A 182 -0.12 -24.97 15.46
C ARG A 182 -1.06 -25.05 14.26
N ALA A 183 -1.18 -23.99 13.47
CA ALA A 183 -1.96 -23.99 12.24
C ALA A 183 -1.41 -24.99 11.21
N LEU A 184 -0.08 -25.03 11.02
CA LEU A 184 0.57 -26.00 10.13
C LEU A 184 0.41 -27.46 10.61
N ASP A 185 0.52 -27.72 11.91
CA ASP A 185 0.26 -29.06 12.47
C ASP A 185 -1.21 -29.47 12.26
N THR A 186 -2.14 -28.54 12.40
CA THR A 186 -3.57 -28.81 12.18
C THR A 186 -3.85 -29.14 10.72
N LEU A 187 -3.22 -28.41 9.78
CA LEU A 187 -3.30 -28.72 8.35
C LEU A 187 -2.68 -30.08 8.01
N ARG A 188 -1.58 -30.46 8.66
CA ARG A 188 -0.94 -31.77 8.47
C ARG A 188 -1.82 -32.94 8.94
N ILE A 189 -2.59 -32.74 10.01
CA ILE A 189 -3.52 -33.75 10.53
C ILE A 189 -4.78 -33.85 9.65
N LEU A 190 -5.30 -32.70 9.20
CA LEU A 190 -6.52 -32.62 8.39
C LEU A 190 -6.29 -32.97 6.91
N TRP A 191 -5.05 -32.99 6.47
CA TRP A 191 -4.64 -33.46 5.16
C TRP A 191 -4.02 -34.85 5.30
N PRO A 192 -4.82 -35.92 5.50
CA PRO A 192 -4.29 -37.26 5.42
C PRO A 192 -3.67 -37.39 4.03
N GLY A 193 -2.35 -37.57 4.00
CA GLY A 193 -1.64 -37.84 2.76
C GLY A 193 -2.40 -38.95 2.03
N GLU A 194 -2.84 -38.64 0.82
CA GLU A 194 -3.45 -39.55 -0.12
C GLU A 194 -2.50 -40.75 -0.27
N GLY A 195 -2.77 -41.82 0.49
CA GLY A 195 -1.68 -42.65 0.99
C GLY A 195 -2.04 -44.07 1.37
N ASP A 196 -3.06 -44.65 0.74
CA ASP A 196 -3.27 -46.09 0.76
C ASP A 196 -3.28 -46.63 -0.68
N GLY A 197 -2.32 -46.15 -1.48
CA GLY A 197 -1.88 -46.83 -2.70
C GLY A 197 -1.19 -48.13 -2.30
N SER A 198 -1.98 -49.13 -1.90
CA SER A 198 -1.52 -50.52 -1.81
C SER A 198 -0.75 -50.84 -3.08
N PRO A 199 0.51 -51.30 -3.00
CA PRO A 199 1.20 -51.81 -4.17
C PRO A 199 0.37 -52.98 -4.69
N SER A 200 -0.30 -52.80 -5.83
CA SER A 200 -0.91 -53.89 -6.55
C SER A 200 0.21 -54.86 -6.94
N THR A 201 0.31 -55.95 -6.19
CA THR A 201 1.08 -57.13 -6.54
C THR A 201 0.39 -57.82 -7.73
N GLN A 202 0.44 -57.21 -8.91
CA GLN A 202 0.02 -57.83 -10.16
C GLN A 202 0.65 -57.13 -11.37
N GLY A 203 1.98 -57.03 -11.32
CA GLY A 203 2.82 -56.73 -12.48
C GLY A 203 3.58 -57.99 -12.85
N GLU A 204 2.86 -58.92 -13.46
CA GLU A 204 3.41 -60.11 -14.13
C GLU A 204 4.60 -59.67 -14.99
N THR A 205 5.77 -60.20 -14.67
CA THR A 205 7.02 -59.94 -15.39
C THR A 205 6.91 -60.48 -16.81
N GLY A 206 6.47 -59.63 -17.74
CA GLY A 206 6.59 -59.84 -19.17
C GLY A 206 8.07 -59.86 -19.55
N TYR A 207 8.63 -61.07 -19.55
CA TYR A 207 9.96 -61.39 -20.05
C TYR A 207 10.01 -61.05 -21.55
N LEU A 208 10.56 -59.89 -21.91
CA LEU A 208 10.90 -59.56 -23.29
C LEU A 208 12.24 -60.24 -23.63
N PRO A 209 12.28 -61.22 -24.55
CA PRO A 209 13.54 -61.81 -24.97
C PRO A 209 14.38 -60.77 -25.73
N PRO A 210 15.72 -60.84 -25.62
CA PRO A 210 16.62 -59.90 -26.31
C PRO A 210 16.55 -60.10 -27.83
N PRO A 211 16.77 -59.04 -28.63
CA PRO A 211 16.84 -59.13 -30.08
C PRO A 211 18.07 -59.91 -30.52
N THR A 212 17.88 -61.05 -31.18
CA THR A 212 18.91 -61.75 -31.95
C THR A 212 19.27 -60.93 -33.18
N TYR A 213 20.43 -60.27 -33.16
CA TYR A 213 21.04 -59.69 -34.35
C TYR A 213 21.67 -60.81 -35.19
N ALA A 214 21.04 -61.13 -36.32
CA ALA A 214 21.62 -61.98 -37.33
C ALA A 214 22.72 -61.20 -38.08
N MET A 215 23.98 -61.57 -37.87
CA MET A 215 25.07 -61.19 -38.76
C MET A 215 24.94 -61.99 -40.06
N VAL A 216 24.60 -61.30 -41.15
CA VAL A 216 24.77 -61.81 -42.51
C VAL A 216 26.18 -61.42 -42.96
N SER A 217 26.99 -62.43 -43.27
CA SER A 217 28.28 -62.31 -43.97
C SER A 217 28.08 -62.53 -45.47
#